data_AF-A0A3B9QGL4-F1
#
_entry.id   AF-A0A3B9QGL4-F1
#
_cell.length_a   1.000
_cell.length_b   1.000
_cell.length_c   1.000
_cell.angle_alpha   90.00
_cell.angle_beta   90.00
_cell.angle_gamma   90.00
#
_symmetry.space_group_name_H-M   'P 1'
#
loop_
_entity.id
_entity.type
_entity.pdbx_description
1 polymer ?
#
loop_
_entity_poly.entity_id
_entity_poly.type
_entity_poly.pdbx_seq_one_letter_code
_entity_poly.pdbx_strand_id
1 'polypeptide(L)' 'MSQTENQYYDEFGFYSPQELTRATRRQPEEGFHTGPEVGEVVPSIALPDQNGHLINVAESLGSNGGVVVFHRSAFW' A
#
# COMPACT_ATOMS: atom_id res chain seq x y z
N MET A 1 1.05 -15.88 -34.19
CA MET A 1 1.22 -15.55 -32.76
C MET A 1 0.12 -16.28 -32.02
N SER A 2 0.45 -17.39 -31.34
CA SER A 2 -0.54 -18.14 -30.55
C SER A 2 -0.98 -17.25 -29.39
N GLN A 3 -2.28 -16.95 -29.27
CA GLN A 3 -2.82 -16.30 -28.08
C GLN A 3 -2.69 -17.31 -26.94
N THR A 4 -1.73 -17.10 -26.05
CA THR A 4 -1.68 -17.78 -24.77
C THR A 4 -3.00 -17.54 -24.08
N GLU A 5 -3.75 -18.61 -23.83
CA GLU A 5 -5.04 -18.57 -23.15
C GLU A 5 -4.81 -17.90 -21.78
N ASN A 6 -5.29 -16.67 -21.60
CA ASN A 6 -5.12 -15.93 -20.35
C ASN A 6 -6.04 -16.58 -19.30
N GLN A 7 -5.46 -17.43 -18.44
CA GLN A 7 -6.23 -18.28 -17.52
C GLN A 7 -6.32 -17.74 -16.08
N TYR A 8 -5.82 -16.54 -15.80
CA TYR A 8 -5.68 -16.08 -14.41
C TYR A 8 -6.94 -15.36 -13.90
N TYR A 9 -7.88 -16.16 -13.41
CA TYR A 9 -8.97 -15.71 -12.54
C TYR A 9 -8.53 -15.79 -11.08
N ASP A 10 -8.96 -14.83 -10.26
CA ASP A 10 -8.79 -14.91 -8.80
C ASP A 10 -9.98 -15.62 -8.13
N GLU A 11 -9.90 -15.84 -6.80
CA GLU A 11 -10.94 -16.51 -6.02
C GLU A 11 -12.30 -15.76 -6.00
N PHE A 12 -12.30 -14.49 -6.40
CA PHE A 12 -13.48 -13.63 -6.52
C PHE A 12 -14.00 -13.52 -7.97
N GLY A 13 -13.37 -14.23 -8.91
CA GLY A 13 -13.79 -14.28 -10.32
C GLY A 13 -13.27 -13.12 -11.18
N PHE A 14 -12.32 -12.31 -10.71
CA PHE A 14 -11.74 -11.25 -11.54
C PHE A 14 -10.70 -11.80 -12.51
N TYR A 15 -10.97 -11.58 -13.79
CA TYR A 15 -10.02 -11.86 -14.88
C TYR A 15 -8.91 -10.80 -14.93
N SER A 16 -7.66 -11.25 -15.11
CA SER A 16 -6.62 -10.38 -15.64
C SER A 16 -5.57 -11.17 -16.42
N PRO A 17 -4.94 -10.56 -17.43
CA PRO A 17 -3.89 -11.20 -18.24
C PRO A 17 -2.58 -11.42 -17.46
N GLN A 18 -2.52 -11.04 -16.18
CA GLN A 18 -1.33 -11.15 -15.33
C GLN A 18 -1.53 -12.17 -14.22
N GLU A 19 -0.47 -12.87 -13.84
CA GLU A 19 -0.45 -13.80 -12.71
C GLU A 19 -0.73 -13.10 -11.37
N LEU A 20 -1.33 -13.85 -10.43
CA LEU A 20 -1.61 -13.41 -9.05
C LEU A 20 -0.36 -13.09 -8.24
N THR A 21 0.81 -13.56 -8.67
CA THR A 21 2.11 -13.30 -8.02
C THR A 21 2.54 -11.84 -8.12
N ARG A 22 2.01 -11.08 -9.09
CA ARG A 22 2.32 -9.66 -9.27
C ARG A 22 1.68 -8.80 -8.18
N ALA A 23 2.44 -7.81 -7.69
CA ALA A 23 1.99 -6.89 -6.66
C ALA A 23 0.69 -6.15 -7.02
N THR A 24 0.40 -5.95 -8.31
CA THR A 24 -0.85 -5.34 -8.80
C THR A 24 -2.08 -6.23 -8.61
N ARG A 25 -1.89 -7.53 -8.39
CA ARG A 25 -2.93 -8.54 -8.20
C ARG A 25 -2.92 -9.19 -6.82
N ARG A 26 -1.93 -8.90 -5.98
CA ARG A 26 -1.79 -9.53 -4.67
C ARG A 26 -2.87 -8.97 -3.74
N GLN A 27 -3.82 -9.83 -3.37
CA GLN A 27 -4.84 -9.51 -2.38
C GLN A 27 -4.26 -9.66 -0.98
N PRO A 28 -4.70 -8.85 -0.01
CA PRO A 28 -4.37 -9.07 1.39
C PRO A 28 -4.86 -10.44 1.83
N GLU A 29 -3.99 -11.24 2.46
CA GLU A 29 -4.37 -12.52 3.05
C GLU A 29 -5.29 -12.31 4.28
N GLU A 30 -5.93 -13.38 4.75
CA GLU A 30 -6.69 -13.32 6.00
C GLU A 30 -5.79 -12.87 7.16
N GLY A 31 -6.27 -11.89 7.94
CA GLY A 31 -5.48 -11.29 9.03
C GLY A 31 -4.49 -10.21 8.59
N PHE A 32 -4.55 -9.73 7.34
CA PHE A 32 -3.71 -8.62 6.91
C PHE A 32 -4.00 -7.33 7.70
N HIS A 33 -2.98 -6.84 8.40
CA HIS A 33 -3.07 -5.63 9.21
C HIS A 33 -3.16 -4.36 8.35
N THR A 34 -4.21 -3.56 8.54
CA THR A 34 -4.42 -2.31 7.79
C THR A 34 -3.81 -1.07 8.47
N GLY A 35 -3.23 -1.24 9.66
CA GLY A 35 -2.64 -0.18 10.47
C GLY A 35 -2.89 -0.40 11.96
N PRO A 36 -2.46 0.54 12.81
CA PRO A 36 -2.73 0.52 14.25
C PRO A 36 -4.23 0.67 14.55
N GLU A 37 -4.69 0.03 15.61
CA GLU A 37 -6.05 0.22 16.15
C GLU A 37 -6.23 1.60 16.82
N VAL A 38 -7.47 1.99 17.09
CA VAL A 38 -7.75 3.23 17.82
C VAL A 38 -7.15 3.17 19.23
N GLY A 39 -6.26 4.12 19.53
CA GLY A 39 -5.54 4.19 20.80
C GLY A 39 -4.17 3.50 20.78
N GLU A 40 -3.85 2.76 19.72
CA GLU A 40 -2.51 2.23 19.51
C GLU A 40 -1.54 3.29 18.97
N VAL A 41 -0.26 3.06 19.23
CA VAL A 41 0.81 3.97 18.83
C VAL A 41 1.14 3.74 17.36
N VAL A 42 1.14 4.83 16.59
CA VAL A 42 1.64 4.80 15.21
C VAL A 42 3.13 4.42 15.22
N PRO A 43 3.58 3.49 14.37
CA PRO A 43 4.98 3.12 14.28
C PRO A 43 5.88 4.33 14.04
N SER A 44 7.14 4.24 14.45
CA SER A 44 8.12 5.29 14.14
C SER A 44 8.33 5.35 12.63
N ILE A 45 8.04 6.51 12.02
CA ILE A 45 8.18 6.75 10.59
C ILE A 45 9.22 7.85 10.38
N ALA A 46 10.35 7.47 9.78
CA ALA A 46 11.39 8.38 9.36
C ALA A 46 11.66 8.18 7.86
N LEU A 47 11.24 9.15 7.03
CA LEU A 47 11.32 9.08 5.58
C LEU A 47 11.77 10.41 4.98
N PRO A 48 12.41 10.41 3.80
CA PRO A 48 12.73 11.65 3.10
C PRO A 48 11.47 12.40 2.66
N ASP A 49 11.50 13.73 2.76
CA ASP A 49 10.52 14.61 2.13
C ASP A 49 10.72 14.69 0.60
N GLN A 50 9.88 15.49 -0.05
CA GLN A 50 9.95 15.73 -1.50
C GLN A 50 11.27 16.36 -1.99
N ASN A 51 12.08 16.90 -1.09
CA ASN A 51 13.40 17.49 -1.38
C ASN A 51 14.55 16.56 -0.93
N GLY A 52 14.26 15.39 -0.36
CA GLY A 52 15.23 14.43 0.14
C GLY A 52 15.67 14.64 1.60
N HIS A 53 15.07 15.57 2.34
CA HIS A 53 15.39 15.76 3.76
C HIS A 53 14.72 14.71 4.62
N LEU A 54 15.47 14.06 5.51
CA LEU A 54 14.90 13.07 6.42
C LEU A 54 13.97 13.74 7.44
N ILE A 55 12.72 13.29 7.50
CA ILE A 55 11.70 13.76 8.43
C ILE A 55 11.29 12.63 9.36
N ASN A 56 11.31 12.89 10.67
CA ASN A 56 10.63 12.06 11.66
C ASN A 56 9.20 12.58 11.83
N VAL A 57 8.20 11.75 11.48
CA VAL A 57 6.78 12.13 11.53
C VAL A 57 6.34 12.48 12.94
N ALA A 58 6.79 11.74 13.96
CA ALA A 58 6.39 11.95 15.34
C ALA A 58 6.85 13.31 15.88
N GLU A 59 8.00 13.80 15.42
CA GLU A 59 8.56 15.11 15.79
C GLU A 59 7.93 16.26 14.99
N SER A 60 7.22 15.95 13.91
CA SER A 60 6.65 16.94 12.98
C SER A 60 5.16 17.19 13.20
N LEU A 61 4.57 16.60 14.25
CA LEU A 61 3.16 16.75 14.59
C LEU A 61 2.83 18.17 15.09
N GLY A 62 1.65 18.67 14.72
CA GLY A 62 1.12 19.91 15.28
C GLY A 62 0.49 19.71 16.66
N SER A 63 -0.02 20.80 17.26
CA SER A 63 -0.70 20.75 18.57
C SER A 63 -1.94 19.86 18.60
N ASN A 64 -2.56 19.61 17.44
CA ASN A 64 -3.71 18.73 17.28
C ASN A 64 -3.35 17.35 16.69
N GLY A 65 -2.06 17.03 16.60
CA GLY A 65 -1.56 15.82 15.94
C GLY A 65 -1.36 16.01 14.43
N GLY A 66 -1.53 14.92 13.68
CA GLY A 66 -1.29 14.87 12.23
C GLY A 66 -2.07 13.75 11.56
N VAL A 67 -2.07 13.76 10.23
CA VAL A 67 -2.72 12.74 9.40
C VAL A 67 -1.66 12.07 8.54
N VAL A 68 -1.61 10.73 8.58
CA VAL A 68 -0.75 9.92 7.71
C VAL A 68 -1.58 9.37 6.57
N VAL A 69 -1.18 9.67 5.32
CA VAL A 69 -1.88 9.22 4.12
C VAL A 69 -0.96 8.33 3.30
N PHE A 70 -1.34 7.06 3.14
CA PHE A 70 -0.70 6.16 2.19
C PHE A 70 -1.31 6.37 0.81
N HIS A 71 -0.50 6.81 -0.13
CA HIS A 71 -0.92 6.91 -1.53
C HIS A 71 0.11 6.21 -2.42
N ARG A 72 -0.37 5.66 -3.54
CA ARG A 72 0.47 5.25 -4.64
C ARG A 72 0.19 6.16 -5.82
N SER A 73 1.22 6.76 -6.40
CA SER A 73 1.05 7.47 -7.66
C SER A 73 0.74 6.43 -8.75
N ALA A 74 -0.29 6.70 -9.55
CA ALA A 74 -0.50 6.00 -10.81
C ALA A 74 0.04 6.92 -11.91
N PHE A 75 1.18 6.56 -12.49
CA PHE A 75 1.58 7.09 -13.79
C PHE A 75 0.78 6.30 -14.82
N TRP A 76 -0.22 6.94 -15.40
CA TRP A 76 -1.07 6.36 -16.45
C TRP A 76 -0.36 6.44 -17.80
#